data_AF-A0A7K7AA57-F1
#
_entry.id   AF-A0A7K7AA57-F1
#
_cell.length_a   1.000
_cell.length_b   1.000
_cell.length_c   1.000
_cell.angle_alpha   90.00
_cell.angle_beta   90.00
_cell.angle_gamma   90.00
#
_symmetry.space_group_name_H-M   'P 1'
#
loop_
_entity.id
_entity.type
_entity.pdbx_description
1 polymer ?
#
loop_
_entity_poly.entity_id
_entity_poly.type
_entity_poly.pdbx_seq_one_letter_code
_entity_poly.pdbx_strand_id
1 'polypeptide(L)'
;GRYLSLEQVRELVQPSPAALVTVLRWLKGHGVRSCRSVSTLDFLECRMPASTAERLLPGAEFHRYVKGGRSVVRSPLPYSVPEELAEHIDFVGGLHRFPAERKVVSRAWAKKEAEPGQRHGEKAAFHLGVTPSIIRKRYNMTGGDVGVLANSSQACAQFLEQYFHQADVAEFMQLFGSSFGHRSQVDHVVGHQGWGKAGLEASLDVEYIMSTGANISTWVFSNSGRHESQEPFLAWLLLLSNMSALPSVHSVSYGDDEDSLSRAYLQRVNVEFMKAAARGLTVLFASGDDGAGCRRVSGGNHTFRPSFPASSPYVTTVGGTSFKNP
;
A
#
# COMPACT_ATOMS: atom_id res chain seq x y z
N GLY A 1 6.94 12.55 19.82
CA GLY A 1 6.03 13.28 20.71
C GLY A 1 5.72 14.68 20.19
N ARG A 2 6.72 15.56 20.08
CA ARG A 2 6.56 16.87 19.41
C ARG A 2 6.68 16.69 17.90
N TYR A 3 5.60 16.22 17.28
CA TYR A 3 5.56 15.97 15.85
C TYR A 3 5.29 17.24 15.06
N LEU A 4 5.71 17.25 13.80
CA LEU A 4 5.55 18.38 12.89
C LEU A 4 4.16 18.34 12.26
N SER A 5 3.56 19.52 12.04
CA SER A 5 2.41 19.65 11.15
C SER A 5 2.83 19.42 9.68
N LEU A 6 1.86 19.23 8.78
CA LEU A 6 2.16 19.08 7.36
C LEU A 6 2.82 20.35 6.79
N GLU A 7 2.40 21.52 7.27
CA GLU A 7 2.95 22.83 6.91
C GLU A 7 4.41 22.96 7.37
N GLN A 8 4.73 22.54 8.59
CA GLN A 8 6.11 22.53 9.09
C GLN A 8 6.99 21.55 8.31
N VAL A 9 6.47 20.37 7.95
CA VAL A 9 7.20 19.45 7.05
C VAL A 9 7.44 20.10 5.70
N ARG A 10 6.43 20.74 5.09
CA ARG A 10 6.58 21.47 3.83
C ARG A 10 7.68 22.52 3.94
N GLU A 11 7.71 23.33 4.98
CA GLU A 11 8.73 24.37 5.17
C GLU A 11 10.15 23.79 5.17
N LEU A 12 10.32 22.56 5.68
CA LEU A 12 11.62 21.87 5.71
C LEU A 12 12.00 21.22 4.37
N VAL A 13 11.04 20.68 3.63
CA VAL A 13 11.32 19.77 2.51
C VAL A 13 10.93 20.31 1.14
N GLN A 14 10.16 21.40 1.07
CA GLN A 14 9.73 21.93 -0.23
C GLN A 14 10.94 22.27 -1.11
N PRO A 15 10.87 22.02 -2.43
CA PRO A 15 11.97 22.33 -3.32
C PRO A 15 12.29 23.83 -3.33
N SER A 16 13.52 24.17 -3.69
CA SER A 16 13.92 25.57 -3.80
C SER A 16 13.06 26.29 -4.86
N PRO A 17 12.83 27.61 -4.72
CA PRO A 17 12.11 28.38 -5.75
C PRO A 17 12.73 28.24 -7.14
N ALA A 18 14.06 28.12 -7.22
CA ALA A 18 14.78 27.87 -8.46
C ALA A 18 14.39 26.51 -9.08
N ALA A 19 14.42 25.42 -8.31
CA ALA A 19 14.01 24.09 -8.78
C ALA A 19 12.57 24.07 -9.30
N LEU A 20 11.63 24.67 -8.54
CA LEU A 20 10.23 24.77 -8.95
C LEU A 20 10.06 25.52 -10.26
N VAL A 21 10.72 26.68 -10.40
CA VAL A 21 10.65 27.50 -11.62
C VAL A 21 11.26 26.76 -12.82
N THR A 22 12.40 26.10 -12.64
CA THR A 22 13.08 25.35 -13.71
C THR A 22 12.19 24.21 -14.21
N VAL A 23 11.64 23.39 -13.32
CA VAL A 23 10.77 22.26 -13.69
C VAL A 23 9.47 22.75 -14.35
N LEU A 24 8.82 23.77 -13.79
CA LEU A 24 7.58 24.32 -14.36
C LEU A 24 7.81 24.96 -15.73
N ARG A 25 8.94 25.65 -15.92
CA ARG A 25 9.31 26.23 -17.22
C ARG A 25 9.54 25.14 -18.26
N TRP A 26 10.26 24.08 -17.91
CA TRP A 26 10.49 22.94 -18.77
C TRP A 26 9.19 22.26 -19.21
N LEU A 27 8.28 21.97 -18.27
CA LEU A 27 6.96 21.40 -18.55
C LEU A 27 6.13 22.31 -19.47
N LYS A 28 6.07 23.61 -19.15
CA LYS A 28 5.33 24.59 -19.94
C LYS A 28 5.91 24.73 -21.36
N GLY A 29 7.23 24.64 -21.52
CA GLY A 29 7.91 24.66 -22.81
C GLY A 29 7.47 23.52 -23.74
N HIS A 30 7.06 22.39 -23.17
CA HIS A 30 6.51 21.24 -23.90
C HIS A 30 4.97 21.27 -24.02
N GLY A 31 4.33 22.38 -23.65
CA GLY A 31 2.88 22.54 -23.71
C GLY A 31 2.12 21.87 -22.56
N VAL A 32 2.80 21.38 -21.53
CA VAL A 32 2.18 20.75 -20.36
C VAL A 32 1.67 21.83 -19.41
N ARG A 33 0.36 21.92 -19.23
CA ARG A 33 -0.29 22.95 -18.39
C ARG A 33 -1.16 22.40 -17.26
N SER A 34 -1.67 21.17 -17.41
CA SER A 34 -2.52 20.53 -16.42
C SER A 34 -1.65 19.79 -15.41
N CYS A 35 -1.16 20.53 -14.41
CA CYS A 35 -0.33 19.99 -13.33
C CYS A 35 -0.95 20.30 -11.96
N ARG A 36 -0.82 19.36 -11.03
CA ARG A 36 -1.28 19.46 -9.65
C ARG A 36 -0.13 19.06 -8.73
N SER A 37 0.05 19.82 -7.65
CA SER A 37 1.06 19.52 -6.65
C SER A 37 0.42 19.05 -5.36
N VAL A 38 1.19 18.35 -4.53
CA VAL A 38 0.83 18.03 -3.15
C VAL A 38 1.13 19.21 -2.22
N SER A 39 0.61 19.17 -1.00
CA SER A 39 0.80 20.25 -0.02
C SER A 39 2.26 20.52 0.31
N THR A 40 3.14 19.52 0.27
CA THR A 40 4.60 19.65 0.47
C THR A 40 5.37 20.19 -0.73
N LEU A 41 4.70 20.42 -1.87
CA LEU A 41 5.26 20.97 -3.13
C LEU A 41 6.37 20.15 -3.81
N ASP A 42 6.73 19.00 -3.28
CA ASP A 42 7.83 18.15 -3.74
C ASP A 42 7.39 17.05 -4.72
N PHE A 43 6.10 16.96 -5.04
CA PHE A 43 5.58 16.19 -6.15
C PHE A 43 4.70 17.03 -7.05
N LEU A 44 4.76 16.74 -8.35
CA LEU A 44 3.97 17.39 -9.38
C LEU A 44 3.40 16.33 -10.33
N GLU A 45 2.09 16.12 -10.27
CA GLU A 45 1.36 15.25 -11.19
C GLU A 45 0.87 16.08 -12.38
N CYS A 46 1.28 15.71 -13.59
CA CYS A 46 0.85 16.39 -14.81
C CYS A 46 0.16 15.43 -15.77
N ARG A 47 -0.87 15.91 -16.47
CA ARG A 47 -1.59 15.14 -17.50
C ARG A 47 -1.23 15.64 -18.89
N MET A 48 -0.82 14.72 -19.76
CA MET A 48 -0.43 15.02 -21.14
C MET A 48 -0.64 13.79 -22.06
N PRO A 49 -0.70 13.98 -23.39
CA PRO A 49 -0.67 12.87 -24.34
C PRO A 49 0.65 12.09 -24.30
N ALA A 50 0.62 10.79 -24.58
CA ALA A 50 1.82 9.95 -24.63
C ALA A 50 2.90 10.53 -25.56
N SER A 51 2.51 10.99 -26.76
CA SER A 51 3.43 11.63 -27.70
C SER A 51 4.13 12.87 -27.15
N THR A 52 3.51 13.59 -26.20
CA THR A 52 4.14 14.73 -25.52
C THR A 52 5.10 14.27 -24.45
N ALA A 53 4.73 13.22 -23.70
CA ALA A 53 5.60 12.61 -22.70
C ALA A 53 6.87 12.02 -23.33
N GLU A 54 6.79 11.38 -24.49
CA GLU A 54 7.96 10.82 -25.22
C GLU A 54 8.92 11.91 -25.71
N ARG A 55 8.40 13.09 -26.10
CA ARG A 55 9.25 14.26 -26.42
C ARG A 55 9.87 14.88 -25.17
N LEU A 56 9.10 14.93 -24.07
CA LEU A 56 9.53 15.47 -22.79
C LEU A 56 10.65 14.60 -22.17
N LEU A 57 10.58 13.29 -22.38
CA LEU A 57 11.43 12.27 -21.75
C LEU A 57 12.13 11.43 -22.82
N PRO A 58 13.18 11.94 -23.48
CA PRO A 58 13.85 11.24 -24.57
C PRO A 58 14.29 9.83 -24.16
N GLY A 59 13.98 8.84 -25.00
CA GLY A 59 14.21 7.42 -24.76
C GLY A 59 12.95 6.66 -24.31
N ALA A 60 11.98 7.35 -23.70
CA ALA A 60 10.71 6.74 -23.36
C ALA A 60 9.87 6.45 -24.62
N GLU A 61 9.30 5.25 -24.67
CA GLU A 61 8.31 4.81 -25.65
C GLU A 61 7.15 4.13 -24.93
N PHE A 62 5.94 4.70 -25.00
CA PHE A 62 4.81 4.20 -24.20
C PHE A 62 4.01 3.15 -24.96
N HIS A 63 3.91 1.96 -24.38
CA HIS A 63 3.05 0.87 -24.85
C HIS A 63 1.94 0.57 -23.86
N ARG A 64 0.84 0.05 -24.40
CA ARG A 64 -0.29 -0.46 -23.64
C ARG A 64 -0.09 -1.96 -23.39
N TYR A 65 -0.03 -2.34 -22.13
CA TYR A 65 0.05 -3.74 -21.69
C TYR A 65 -1.31 -4.16 -21.16
N VAL A 66 -1.80 -5.33 -21.59
CA VAL A 66 -3.11 -5.85 -21.17
C VAL A 66 -2.95 -7.24 -20.58
N LYS A 67 -3.51 -7.48 -19.39
CA LYS A 67 -3.53 -8.78 -18.73
C LYS A 67 -4.82 -8.95 -17.94
N GLY A 68 -5.55 -10.04 -18.16
CA GLY A 68 -6.77 -10.36 -17.40
C GLY A 68 -7.87 -9.28 -17.47
N GLY A 69 -8.03 -8.63 -18.63
CA GLY A 69 -9.00 -7.54 -18.82
C GLY A 69 -8.56 -6.18 -18.27
N ARG A 70 -7.33 -6.07 -17.75
CA ARG A 70 -6.76 -4.86 -17.16
C ARG A 70 -5.68 -4.30 -18.05
N SER A 71 -5.56 -2.98 -18.12
CA SER A 71 -4.55 -2.29 -18.94
C SER A 71 -3.70 -1.32 -18.13
N VAL A 72 -2.42 -1.23 -18.50
CA VAL A 72 -1.50 -0.18 -18.04
C VAL A 72 -0.70 0.36 -19.22
N VAL A 73 -0.25 1.61 -19.11
CA VAL A 73 0.61 2.26 -20.10
C VAL A 73 1.98 2.47 -19.47
N ARG A 74 3.01 1.85 -20.05
CA ARG A 74 4.39 1.84 -19.52
C ARG A 74 5.39 1.93 -20.67
N SER A 75 6.61 2.33 -20.34
CA SER A 75 7.74 2.23 -21.24
C SER A 75 8.67 1.09 -20.85
N PRO A 76 9.00 0.18 -21.78
CA PRO A 76 10.03 -0.84 -21.58
C PRO A 76 11.45 -0.27 -21.74
N LEU A 77 11.58 0.94 -22.29
CA LEU A 77 12.85 1.61 -22.54
C LEU A 77 13.14 2.62 -21.43
N PRO A 78 14.43 2.87 -21.11
CA PRO A 78 14.81 3.90 -20.17
C PRO A 78 14.51 5.30 -20.73
N TYR A 79 14.35 6.27 -19.85
CA TYR A 79 14.19 7.67 -20.21
C TYR A 79 15.39 8.51 -19.73
N SER A 80 15.50 9.71 -20.28
CA SER A 80 16.45 10.73 -19.84
C SER A 80 15.72 12.05 -19.57
N VAL A 81 16.36 12.91 -18.79
CA VAL A 81 15.96 14.31 -18.60
C VAL A 81 17.14 15.20 -18.99
N PRO A 82 16.90 16.45 -19.43
CA PRO A 82 17.94 17.46 -19.62
C PRO A 82 18.87 17.57 -18.39
N GLU A 83 20.16 17.78 -18.63
CA GLU A 83 21.18 17.89 -17.56
C GLU A 83 20.84 18.99 -16.55
N GLU A 84 20.28 20.11 -17.01
CA GLU A 84 19.78 21.22 -16.17
C GLU A 84 18.66 20.84 -15.19
N LEU A 85 18.03 19.68 -15.36
CA LEU A 85 16.99 19.14 -14.47
C LEU A 85 17.50 18.03 -13.56
N ALA A 86 18.72 17.52 -13.78
CA ALA A 86 19.25 16.36 -13.07
C ALA A 86 19.31 16.59 -11.55
N GLU A 87 19.57 17.82 -11.11
CA GLU A 87 19.59 18.20 -9.69
C GLU A 87 18.20 18.57 -9.13
N HIS A 88 17.16 18.55 -9.96
CA HIS A 88 15.81 19.03 -9.60
C HIS A 88 14.74 17.93 -9.64
N ILE A 89 15.05 16.77 -10.25
CA ILE A 89 14.12 15.66 -10.44
C ILE A 89 14.77 14.37 -9.95
N ASP A 90 14.20 13.76 -8.91
CA ASP A 90 14.66 12.44 -8.43
C ASP A 90 14.30 11.34 -9.44
N PHE A 91 13.05 11.30 -9.89
CA PHE A 91 12.54 10.35 -10.87
C PHE A 91 11.19 10.80 -11.46
N VAL A 92 10.78 10.18 -12.57
CA VAL A 92 9.43 10.32 -13.15
C VAL A 92 8.60 9.06 -12.88
N GLY A 93 7.49 9.21 -12.15
CA GLY A 93 6.58 8.12 -11.82
C GLY A 93 5.76 7.63 -13.02
N GLY A 94 5.26 6.39 -12.95
CA GLY A 94 4.34 5.85 -13.96
C GLY A 94 4.98 5.33 -15.25
N LEU A 95 6.32 5.38 -15.38
CA LEU A 95 7.02 4.92 -16.59
C LEU A 95 7.24 3.41 -16.64
N HIS A 96 7.83 2.81 -15.60
CA HIS A 96 8.32 1.41 -15.69
C HIS A 96 7.55 0.43 -14.79
N ARG A 97 7.23 0.82 -13.55
CA ARG A 97 6.74 -0.12 -12.52
C ARG A 97 5.32 -0.60 -12.80
N PHE A 98 5.14 -1.92 -12.91
CA PHE A 98 3.83 -2.54 -12.99
C PHE A 98 3.23 -2.66 -11.60
N PRO A 99 1.95 -2.35 -11.41
CA PRO A 99 1.37 -2.50 -10.08
C PRO A 99 1.14 -3.96 -9.73
N ALA A 100 1.38 -4.31 -8.46
CA ALA A 100 1.42 -5.66 -7.94
C ALA A 100 0.23 -6.54 -8.37
N GLU A 101 0.52 -7.80 -8.69
CA GLU A 101 -0.46 -8.86 -8.89
C GLU A 101 -0.15 -10.01 -7.92
N ARG A 102 -0.80 -10.03 -6.76
CA ARG A 102 -0.74 -11.18 -5.86
C ARG A 102 -1.90 -12.13 -6.13
N LYS A 103 -1.59 -13.41 -6.34
CA LYS A 103 -2.56 -14.49 -6.20
C LYS A 103 -2.60 -14.84 -4.72
N VAL A 104 -3.68 -14.47 -4.03
CA VAL A 104 -3.88 -14.95 -2.66
C VAL A 104 -4.09 -16.46 -2.75
N VAL A 105 -3.08 -17.24 -2.37
CA VAL A 105 -3.18 -18.70 -2.35
C VAL A 105 -3.89 -19.08 -1.06
N SER A 106 -5.21 -19.10 -1.10
CA SER A 106 -6.00 -19.74 -0.05
C SER A 106 -5.76 -21.25 -0.08
N ARG A 107 -4.80 -21.74 0.71
CA ARG A 107 -4.62 -23.18 0.97
C ARG A 107 -5.79 -23.79 1.75
N ALA A 108 -6.68 -22.97 2.33
CA ALA A 108 -7.85 -23.44 3.07
C ALA A 108 -8.84 -24.25 2.18
N TRP A 109 -8.76 -24.08 0.86
CA TRP A 109 -9.62 -24.78 -0.12
C TRP A 109 -8.85 -25.73 -1.04
N ALA A 110 -7.55 -25.96 -0.79
CA ALA A 110 -6.84 -27.07 -1.42
C ALA A 110 -7.43 -28.36 -0.87
N LYS A 111 -8.42 -28.90 -1.59
CA LYS A 111 -9.13 -30.16 -1.32
C LYS A 111 -8.24 -31.15 -0.55
N LYS A 112 -8.56 -31.41 0.70
CA LYS A 112 -8.38 -32.76 1.23
C LYS A 112 -9.41 -33.62 0.50
N GLU A 113 -9.03 -34.19 -0.65
CA GLU A 113 -9.67 -35.43 -1.07
C GLU A 113 -9.32 -36.45 0.01
N ALA A 114 -10.23 -36.61 0.96
CA ALA A 114 -10.13 -37.62 1.98
C ALA A 114 -10.29 -38.98 1.29
N GLU A 115 -9.22 -39.77 1.27
CA GLU A 115 -9.26 -41.21 1.04
C GLU A 115 -10.38 -41.82 1.90
N PRO A 116 -11.36 -42.53 1.31
CA PRO A 116 -12.50 -43.06 2.04
C PRO A 116 -12.07 -44.28 2.86
N GLY A 117 -11.64 -44.08 4.12
CA GLY A 117 -11.17 -45.26 4.88
C GLY A 117 -10.82 -45.15 6.35
N GLN A 118 -10.92 -44.02 7.05
CA GLN A 118 -10.59 -43.99 8.49
C GLN A 118 -11.69 -43.33 9.33
N ARG A 119 -12.57 -44.19 9.85
CA ARG A 119 -13.35 -43.91 11.05
C ARG A 119 -12.42 -44.04 12.25
N HIS A 120 -12.19 -42.96 12.99
CA HIS A 120 -11.89 -43.02 14.43
C HIS A 120 -12.64 -41.88 15.13
N GLY A 121 -13.33 -42.24 16.21
CA GLY A 121 -14.25 -41.40 16.97
C GLY A 121 -13.55 -40.41 17.90
N GLU A 122 -12.80 -39.47 17.34
CA GLU A 122 -12.46 -38.23 18.02
C GLU A 122 -13.35 -37.13 17.44
N LYS A 123 -13.95 -36.31 18.31
CA LYS A 123 -14.63 -35.08 17.87
C LYS A 123 -13.59 -34.25 17.12
N ALA A 124 -13.60 -34.31 15.79
CA ALA A 124 -12.82 -33.39 14.97
C ALA A 124 -13.26 -31.98 15.39
N ALA A 125 -12.43 -31.31 16.17
CA ALA A 125 -12.65 -29.94 16.54
C ALA A 125 -12.68 -29.15 15.23
N PHE A 126 -13.86 -28.72 14.84
CA PHE A 126 -14.06 -27.93 13.64
C PHE A 126 -13.40 -26.56 13.90
N HIS A 127 -12.14 -26.41 13.50
CA HIS A 127 -11.40 -25.17 13.70
C HIS A 127 -11.63 -24.27 12.47
N LEU A 128 -12.39 -23.18 12.64
CA LEU A 128 -12.71 -22.21 11.57
C LEU A 128 -11.50 -21.41 11.05
N GLY A 129 -10.30 -21.66 11.60
CA GLY A 129 -9.12 -20.83 11.39
C GLY A 129 -8.92 -19.84 12.54
N VAL A 130 -8.05 -18.87 12.34
CA VAL A 130 -7.83 -17.79 13.30
C VAL A 130 -8.97 -16.79 13.16
N THR A 131 -9.62 -16.43 14.26
CA THR A 131 -10.73 -15.46 14.32
C THR A 131 -10.37 -14.27 15.21
N PRO A 132 -11.14 -13.16 15.19
CA PRO A 132 -10.98 -12.05 16.13
C PRO A 132 -10.85 -12.48 17.60
N SER A 133 -11.70 -13.40 18.07
CA SER A 133 -11.66 -13.88 19.46
C SER A 133 -10.36 -14.63 19.78
N ILE A 134 -9.83 -15.41 18.83
CA ILE A 134 -8.54 -16.11 18.97
C ILE A 134 -7.38 -15.11 19.06
N ILE A 135 -7.35 -14.11 18.17
CA ILE A 135 -6.32 -13.06 18.19
C ILE A 135 -6.35 -12.30 19.51
N ARG A 136 -7.53 -11.80 19.91
CA ARG A 136 -7.71 -11.04 21.15
C ARG A 136 -7.30 -11.86 22.36
N LYS A 137 -7.74 -13.12 22.46
CA LYS A 137 -7.34 -14.02 23.55
C LYS A 137 -5.83 -14.27 23.56
N ARG A 138 -5.21 -14.54 22.41
CA ARG A 138 -3.77 -14.82 22.31
C ARG A 138 -2.91 -13.64 22.75
N TYR A 139 -3.32 -12.43 22.41
CA TYR A 139 -2.61 -11.20 22.76
C TYR A 139 -3.18 -10.49 23.99
N ASN A 140 -3.90 -11.23 24.85
CA ASN A 140 -4.41 -10.77 26.14
C ASN A 140 -5.30 -9.51 26.08
N MET A 141 -6.09 -9.36 25.03
CA MET A 141 -7.05 -8.27 24.87
C MET A 141 -8.39 -8.68 25.48
N THR A 142 -8.83 -7.95 26.50
CA THR A 142 -10.12 -8.11 27.16
C THR A 142 -11.26 -7.48 26.35
N GLY A 143 -12.51 -7.69 26.76
CA GLY A 143 -13.67 -7.02 26.14
C GLY A 143 -13.67 -5.49 26.33
N GLY A 144 -12.95 -4.98 27.34
CA GLY A 144 -12.79 -3.55 27.61
C GLY A 144 -11.66 -2.88 26.84
N ASP A 145 -10.75 -3.66 26.21
CA ASP A 145 -9.63 -3.12 25.44
C ASP A 145 -10.10 -2.71 24.03
N VAL A 146 -10.85 -1.61 24.00
CA VAL A 146 -11.45 -1.01 22.82
C VAL A 146 -11.22 0.50 22.83
N GLY A 147 -11.25 1.13 21.67
CA GLY A 147 -11.09 2.58 21.50
C GLY A 147 -12.16 3.36 22.27
N VAL A 148 -11.71 4.34 23.05
CA VAL A 148 -12.58 5.28 23.78
C VAL A 148 -12.32 6.75 23.41
N LEU A 149 -11.20 7.03 22.73
CA LEU A 149 -10.79 8.36 22.34
C LEU A 149 -11.38 8.73 20.97
N ALA A 150 -12.24 9.74 20.95
CA ALA A 150 -12.92 10.20 19.72
C ALA A 150 -11.95 10.67 18.62
N ASN A 151 -10.78 11.19 18.98
CA ASN A 151 -9.79 11.73 18.05
C ASN A 151 -8.73 10.71 17.61
N SER A 152 -8.85 9.43 18.02
CA SER A 152 -7.96 8.37 17.56
C SER A 152 -8.55 7.70 16.33
N SER A 153 -7.76 7.62 15.26
CA SER A 153 -8.14 6.91 14.04
C SER A 153 -6.99 6.07 13.50
N GLN A 154 -7.36 5.01 12.79
CA GLN A 154 -6.47 4.05 12.15
C GLN A 154 -6.87 3.86 10.68
N ALA A 155 -5.98 3.31 9.87
CA ALA A 155 -6.22 3.05 8.48
C ALA A 155 -5.60 1.73 8.02
N CYS A 156 -6.24 1.11 7.03
CA CYS A 156 -5.59 0.13 6.18
C CYS A 156 -5.44 0.67 4.75
N ALA A 157 -4.38 0.23 4.06
CA ALA A 157 -4.15 0.54 2.66
C ALA A 157 -3.73 -0.70 1.89
N GLN A 158 -4.41 -0.95 0.78
CA GLN A 158 -4.09 -2.04 -0.14
C GLN A 158 -4.12 -1.53 -1.58
N PHE A 159 -3.32 -2.18 -2.43
CA PHE A 159 -3.07 -1.74 -3.81
C PHE A 159 -3.35 -2.82 -4.84
N LEU A 160 -3.93 -3.94 -4.39
CA LEU A 160 -4.45 -4.94 -5.29
C LEU A 160 -5.75 -4.41 -5.90
N GLU A 161 -6.09 -4.96 -7.06
CA GLU A 161 -7.38 -4.66 -7.69
C GLU A 161 -8.46 -5.55 -7.09
N GLN A 162 -8.67 -5.32 -5.80
CA GLN A 162 -9.63 -5.95 -4.91
C GLN A 162 -10.42 -4.83 -4.25
N TYR A 163 -11.71 -5.07 -4.06
CA TYR A 163 -12.65 -4.06 -3.63
C TYR A 163 -13.02 -4.33 -2.17
N PHE A 164 -13.16 -3.27 -1.40
CA PHE A 164 -13.69 -3.32 -0.05
C PHE A 164 -15.20 -3.19 -0.14
N HIS A 165 -15.94 -4.09 0.52
CA HIS A 165 -17.40 -4.00 0.62
C HIS A 165 -17.81 -3.75 2.07
N GLN A 166 -18.58 -2.69 2.28
CA GLN A 166 -19.08 -2.34 3.62
C GLN A 166 -20.04 -3.40 4.17
N ALA A 167 -20.79 -4.08 3.30
CA ALA A 167 -21.67 -5.19 3.70
C ALA A 167 -20.88 -6.34 4.34
N ASP A 168 -19.75 -6.71 3.74
CA ASP A 168 -18.88 -7.79 4.23
C ASP A 168 -18.34 -7.47 5.63
N VAL A 169 -17.87 -6.24 5.87
CA VAL A 169 -17.44 -5.83 7.22
C VAL A 169 -18.58 -5.88 8.25
N ALA A 170 -19.79 -5.48 7.86
CA ALA A 170 -20.92 -5.53 8.77
C ALA A 170 -21.29 -6.98 9.13
N GLU A 171 -21.29 -7.88 8.14
CA GLU A 171 -21.53 -9.31 8.33
C GLU A 171 -20.39 -9.96 9.15
N PHE A 172 -19.13 -9.68 8.83
CA PHE A 172 -17.98 -10.17 9.58
C PHE A 172 -18.06 -9.78 11.06
N MET A 173 -18.40 -8.53 11.35
CA MET A 173 -18.54 -8.04 12.72
C MET A 173 -19.75 -8.66 13.43
N GLN A 174 -20.84 -8.95 12.70
CA GLN A 174 -21.96 -9.70 13.26
C GLN A 174 -21.57 -11.13 13.64
N LEU A 175 -20.75 -11.79 12.82
CA LEU A 175 -20.31 -13.18 13.04
C LEU A 175 -19.25 -13.30 14.14
N PHE A 176 -18.30 -12.36 14.20
CA PHE A 176 -17.09 -12.52 15.02
C PHE A 176 -16.86 -11.43 16.08
N GLY A 177 -17.62 -10.34 16.05
CA GLY A 177 -17.43 -9.17 16.92
C GLY A 177 -18.11 -9.25 18.28
N SER A 178 -19.01 -10.21 18.53
CA SER A 178 -19.91 -10.23 19.70
C SER A 178 -19.24 -10.24 21.08
N SER A 179 -17.93 -10.49 21.16
CA SER A 179 -17.17 -10.57 22.42
C SER A 179 -16.49 -9.26 22.85
N PHE A 180 -16.62 -8.18 22.08
CA PHE A 180 -16.03 -6.87 22.38
C PHE A 180 -16.86 -5.73 21.76
N GLY A 181 -16.72 -4.50 22.26
CA GLY A 181 -17.34 -3.33 21.64
C GLY A 181 -16.69 -3.04 20.27
N HIS A 182 -17.48 -2.97 19.21
CA HIS A 182 -16.97 -2.76 17.85
C HIS A 182 -17.82 -1.80 17.03
N ARG A 183 -17.22 -1.30 15.94
CA ARG A 183 -17.92 -0.61 14.86
C ARG A 183 -18.18 -1.62 13.75
N SER A 184 -19.30 -1.49 13.06
CA SER A 184 -19.63 -2.34 11.89
C SER A 184 -19.52 -1.57 10.57
N GLN A 185 -19.00 -0.33 10.63
CA GLN A 185 -18.82 0.55 9.49
C GLN A 185 -17.48 1.27 9.54
N VAL A 186 -16.86 1.44 8.37
CA VAL A 186 -15.69 2.31 8.22
C VAL A 186 -16.16 3.77 8.13
N ASP A 187 -15.36 4.70 8.63
CA ASP A 187 -15.73 6.12 8.64
C ASP A 187 -15.44 6.81 7.31
N HIS A 188 -14.37 6.37 6.64
CA HIS A 188 -13.91 7.00 5.41
C HIS A 188 -13.35 5.95 4.45
N VAL A 189 -13.73 6.07 3.18
CA VAL A 189 -13.08 5.38 2.06
C VAL A 189 -12.37 6.44 1.23
N VAL A 190 -11.05 6.34 1.16
CA VAL A 190 -10.20 7.28 0.43
C VAL A 190 -9.70 6.62 -0.85
N GLY A 191 -9.86 7.32 -1.97
CA GLY A 191 -9.52 6.84 -3.29
C GLY A 191 -10.75 6.57 -4.15
N HIS A 192 -10.52 5.99 -5.32
CA HIS A 192 -11.59 5.52 -6.18
C HIS A 192 -11.58 4.01 -6.14
N GLN A 193 -12.71 3.38 -5.80
CA GLN A 193 -12.84 1.93 -5.96
C GLN A 193 -13.59 1.58 -7.23
N GLY A 194 -14.68 2.28 -7.53
CA GLY A 194 -15.64 1.87 -8.56
C GLY A 194 -16.45 0.65 -8.11
N TRP A 195 -17.08 -0.04 -9.06
CA TRP A 195 -17.81 -1.28 -8.81
C TRP A 195 -16.94 -2.49 -9.14
N GLY A 196 -16.83 -3.43 -8.22
CA GLY A 196 -16.06 -4.65 -8.43
C GLY A 196 -16.31 -5.68 -7.35
N LYS A 197 -15.79 -6.89 -7.56
CA LYS A 197 -15.94 -7.99 -6.61
C LYS A 197 -15.06 -7.73 -5.39
N ALA A 198 -15.62 -7.97 -4.20
CA ALA A 198 -14.85 -8.01 -2.98
C ALA A 198 -13.67 -8.98 -3.15
N GLY A 199 -12.53 -8.63 -2.57
CA GLY A 199 -11.34 -9.46 -2.62
C GLY A 199 -10.83 -9.77 -1.22
N LEU A 200 -10.27 -10.96 -1.08
CA LEU A 200 -9.81 -11.51 0.20
C LEU A 200 -8.83 -10.58 0.93
N GLU A 201 -7.88 -9.95 0.23
CA GLU A 201 -6.93 -9.01 0.83
C GLU A 201 -7.64 -7.75 1.34
N ALA A 202 -8.51 -7.19 0.51
CA ALA A 202 -9.23 -5.95 0.83
C ALA A 202 -10.23 -6.14 1.99
N SER A 203 -10.81 -7.33 2.15
CA SER A 203 -11.62 -7.70 3.30
C SER A 203 -10.76 -7.99 4.54
N LEU A 204 -9.69 -8.79 4.39
CA LEU A 204 -8.81 -9.20 5.49
C LEU A 204 -8.24 -8.00 6.26
N ASP A 205 -7.67 -7.03 5.54
CA ASP A 205 -7.00 -5.88 6.13
C ASP A 205 -7.95 -5.06 7.03
N VAL A 206 -9.16 -4.77 6.54
CA VAL A 206 -10.13 -3.94 7.26
C VAL A 206 -10.84 -4.69 8.38
N GLU A 207 -11.20 -5.96 8.17
CA GLU A 207 -11.91 -6.78 9.15
C GLU A 207 -11.05 -7.01 10.39
N TYR A 208 -9.76 -7.28 10.21
CA TYR A 208 -8.85 -7.55 11.31
C TYR A 208 -8.32 -6.30 11.99
N ILE A 209 -8.07 -5.20 11.27
CA ILE A 209 -7.68 -3.94 11.93
C ILE A 209 -8.82 -3.40 12.81
N MET A 210 -10.08 -3.55 12.38
CA MET A 210 -11.24 -3.17 13.19
C MET A 210 -11.54 -4.15 14.33
N SER A 211 -10.91 -5.34 14.34
CA SER A 211 -11.06 -6.34 15.41
C SER A 211 -10.00 -6.19 16.50
N THR A 212 -8.76 -5.88 16.12
CA THR A 212 -7.65 -5.62 17.06
C THR A 212 -7.74 -4.18 17.57
N GLY A 213 -7.78 -3.21 16.67
CA GLY A 213 -8.12 -1.81 16.95
C GLY A 213 -9.63 -1.60 17.05
N ALA A 214 -10.29 -2.36 17.92
CA ALA A 214 -11.73 -2.35 18.07
C ALA A 214 -12.25 -0.98 18.54
N ASN A 215 -13.41 -0.57 18.04
CA ASN A 215 -14.06 0.70 18.36
C ASN A 215 -13.25 1.98 18.04
N ILE A 216 -12.29 1.91 17.13
CA ILE A 216 -11.49 3.06 16.66
C ILE A 216 -12.00 3.50 15.28
N SER A 217 -11.97 4.81 15.01
CA SER A 217 -12.32 5.32 13.68
C SER A 217 -11.39 4.74 12.62
N THR A 218 -11.97 4.12 11.58
CA THR A 218 -11.20 3.34 10.60
C THR A 218 -11.40 3.87 9.20
N TRP A 219 -10.28 4.11 8.52
CA TRP A 219 -10.23 4.59 7.14
C TRP A 219 -9.72 3.47 6.23
N VAL A 220 -10.30 3.34 5.05
CA VAL A 220 -9.84 2.41 4.02
C VAL A 220 -9.28 3.21 2.85
N PHE A 221 -7.97 3.07 2.60
CA PHE A 221 -7.36 3.60 1.39
C PHE A 221 -7.40 2.52 0.31
N SER A 222 -8.19 2.78 -0.73
CA SER A 222 -8.28 1.87 -1.86
C SER A 222 -8.39 2.64 -3.17
N ASN A 223 -7.40 2.39 -4.03
CA ASN A 223 -7.33 2.88 -5.40
C ASN A 223 -7.48 1.71 -6.38
N SER A 224 -8.55 0.92 -6.25
CA SER A 224 -8.94 -0.06 -7.28
C SER A 224 -9.49 0.67 -8.53
N GLY A 225 -9.49 0.03 -9.70
CA GLY A 225 -9.82 0.75 -10.94
C GLY A 225 -8.66 1.64 -11.43
N ARG A 226 -7.54 0.98 -11.78
CA ARG A 226 -6.27 1.61 -12.15
C ARG A 226 -6.45 2.69 -13.21
N HIS A 227 -5.87 3.87 -12.98
CA HIS A 227 -5.50 4.76 -14.07
C HIS A 227 -4.21 4.22 -14.70
N GLU A 228 -4.19 4.07 -16.03
CA GLU A 228 -3.18 3.27 -16.73
C GLU A 228 -1.74 3.74 -16.51
N SER A 229 -1.53 5.01 -16.18
CA SER A 229 -0.23 5.64 -15.93
C SER A 229 0.14 5.74 -14.44
N GLN A 230 -0.73 5.37 -13.51
CA GLN A 230 -0.48 5.54 -12.08
C GLN A 230 0.18 4.30 -11.45
N GLU A 231 0.98 4.56 -10.43
CA GLU A 231 1.47 3.58 -9.48
C GLU A 231 0.66 3.74 -8.18
N PRO A 232 -0.27 2.82 -7.85
CA PRO A 232 -1.22 2.99 -6.75
C PRO A 232 -0.56 3.22 -5.38
N PHE A 233 0.58 2.58 -5.14
CA PHE A 233 1.37 2.76 -3.93
C PHE A 233 1.93 4.18 -3.82
N LEU A 234 2.55 4.69 -4.89
CA LEU A 234 3.04 6.07 -4.91
C LEU A 234 1.89 7.05 -4.72
N ALA A 235 0.74 6.84 -5.37
CA ALA A 235 -0.43 7.70 -5.22
C ALA A 235 -0.90 7.80 -3.75
N TRP A 236 -0.92 6.68 -3.02
CA TRP A 236 -1.23 6.69 -1.58
C TRP A 236 -0.18 7.44 -0.77
N LEU A 237 1.11 7.23 -1.08
CA LEU A 237 2.20 7.95 -0.41
C LEU A 237 2.07 9.47 -0.60
N LEU A 238 1.66 9.91 -1.80
CA LEU A 238 1.40 11.32 -2.10
C LEU A 238 0.21 11.89 -1.30
N LEU A 239 -0.82 11.08 -1.04
CA LEU A 239 -1.95 11.51 -0.20
C LEU A 239 -1.50 11.83 1.21
N LEU A 240 -0.55 11.05 1.77
CA LEU A 240 0.00 11.37 3.09
C LEU A 240 0.58 12.79 3.08
N SER A 241 1.34 13.14 2.05
CA SER A 241 1.93 14.48 1.87
C SER A 241 0.94 15.57 1.41
N ASN A 242 -0.36 15.26 1.29
CA ASN A 242 -1.38 16.20 0.85
C ASN A 242 -2.57 16.37 1.82
N MET A 243 -2.62 15.60 2.90
CA MET A 243 -3.71 15.63 3.89
C MET A 243 -3.16 16.02 5.25
N SER A 244 -3.62 17.15 5.80
CA SER A 244 -3.15 17.66 7.10
C SER A 244 -3.60 16.77 8.27
N ALA A 245 -4.85 16.31 8.25
CA ALA A 245 -5.41 15.36 9.19
C ALA A 245 -5.43 13.94 8.59
N LEU A 246 -4.72 13.02 9.24
CA LEU A 246 -4.60 11.62 8.85
C LEU A 246 -4.79 10.71 10.07
N PRO A 247 -5.21 9.46 9.85
CA PRO A 247 -5.11 8.41 10.85
C PRO A 247 -3.70 8.27 11.41
N SER A 248 -3.59 8.07 12.72
CA SER A 248 -2.27 7.99 13.37
C SER A 248 -1.54 6.67 13.08
N VAL A 249 -2.28 5.63 12.71
CA VAL A 249 -1.77 4.29 12.41
C VAL A 249 -2.21 3.87 11.02
N HIS A 250 -1.25 3.46 10.18
CA HIS A 250 -1.49 2.93 8.84
C HIS A 250 -0.92 1.51 8.73
N SER A 251 -1.79 0.52 8.55
CA SER A 251 -1.41 -0.86 8.21
C SER A 251 -1.44 -1.05 6.71
N VAL A 252 -0.32 -1.48 6.11
CA VAL A 252 -0.16 -1.48 4.65
C VAL A 252 0.29 -2.84 4.14
N SER A 253 -0.51 -3.41 3.25
CA SER A 253 -0.25 -4.71 2.61
C SER A 253 0.27 -4.49 1.19
N TYR A 254 1.59 -4.24 1.09
CA TYR A 254 2.30 -4.01 -0.17
C TYR A 254 3.76 -4.43 -0.07
N GLY A 255 4.33 -4.91 -1.18
CA GLY A 255 5.76 -5.12 -1.30
C GLY A 255 6.17 -5.49 -2.72
N ASP A 256 7.30 -4.93 -3.15
CA ASP A 256 8.05 -5.33 -4.34
C ASP A 256 9.39 -5.93 -3.90
N ASP A 257 10.04 -6.68 -4.78
CA ASP A 257 11.43 -7.09 -4.57
C ASP A 257 12.33 -5.85 -4.56
N GLU A 258 13.16 -5.65 -3.53
CA GLU A 258 13.96 -4.43 -3.38
C GLU A 258 14.91 -4.22 -4.58
N ASP A 259 15.51 -5.30 -5.09
CA ASP A 259 16.42 -5.27 -6.25
C ASP A 259 15.73 -4.96 -7.59
N SER A 260 14.39 -4.95 -7.62
CA SER A 260 13.63 -4.54 -8.81
C SER A 260 13.44 -3.01 -8.90
N LEU A 261 13.74 -2.28 -7.82
CA LEU A 261 13.48 -0.86 -7.69
C LEU A 261 14.74 -0.03 -7.97
N SER A 262 14.56 1.14 -8.60
CA SER A 262 15.68 2.06 -8.80
C SER A 262 16.10 2.69 -7.48
N ARG A 263 17.40 2.98 -7.34
CA ARG A 263 17.95 3.63 -6.14
C ARG A 263 17.27 4.97 -5.85
N ALA A 264 17.02 5.78 -6.88
CA ALA A 264 16.33 7.06 -6.74
C ALA A 264 14.90 6.89 -6.17
N TYR A 265 14.17 5.88 -6.63
CA TYR A 265 12.85 5.57 -6.10
C TYR A 265 12.89 5.11 -4.64
N LEU A 266 13.78 4.17 -4.31
CA LEU A 266 13.96 3.69 -2.93
C LEU A 266 14.30 4.82 -1.96
N GLN A 267 15.26 5.68 -2.35
CA GLN A 267 15.68 6.82 -1.54
C GLN A 267 14.54 7.81 -1.35
N ARG A 268 13.81 8.15 -2.42
CA ARG A 268 12.69 9.08 -2.33
C ARG A 268 11.53 8.53 -1.51
N VAL A 269 11.14 7.26 -1.68
CA VAL A 269 10.09 6.65 -0.85
C VAL A 269 10.51 6.61 0.63
N ASN A 270 11.79 6.35 0.93
CA ASN A 270 12.29 6.48 2.30
C ASN A 270 12.18 7.91 2.86
N VAL A 271 12.40 8.94 2.04
CA VAL A 271 12.16 10.34 2.44
C VAL A 271 10.68 10.58 2.77
N GLU A 272 9.76 10.01 2.00
CA GLU A 272 8.33 10.11 2.32
C GLU A 272 7.97 9.40 3.62
N PHE A 273 8.59 8.26 3.94
CA PHE A 273 8.41 7.63 5.26
C PHE A 273 9.04 8.45 6.39
N MET A 274 10.19 9.09 6.16
CA MET A 274 10.75 10.05 7.12
C MET A 274 9.78 11.20 7.38
N LYS A 275 9.14 11.74 6.33
CA LYS A 275 8.12 12.79 6.47
C LYS A 275 6.91 12.30 7.27
N ALA A 276 6.44 11.08 7.02
CA ALA A 276 5.36 10.47 7.80
C ALA A 276 5.75 10.31 9.29
N ALA A 277 6.96 9.80 9.55
CA ALA A 277 7.48 9.64 10.91
C ALA A 277 7.66 10.99 11.63
N ALA A 278 8.13 12.03 10.94
CA ALA A 278 8.25 13.39 11.49
C ALA A 278 6.89 13.98 11.91
N ARG A 279 5.82 13.57 11.22
CA ARG A 279 4.42 13.91 11.56
C ARG A 279 3.80 13.03 12.62
N GLY A 280 4.54 12.04 13.14
CA GLY A 280 4.06 11.14 14.18
C GLY A 280 3.12 10.05 13.69
N LEU A 281 3.15 9.73 12.39
CA LEU A 281 2.41 8.62 11.84
C LEU A 281 3.16 7.31 12.08
N THR A 282 2.45 6.29 12.56
CA THR A 282 2.95 4.92 12.62
C THR A 282 2.57 4.20 11.33
N VAL A 283 3.55 3.79 10.54
CA VAL A 283 3.34 3.06 9.29
C VAL A 283 3.88 1.64 9.45
N LEU A 284 2.99 0.66 9.29
CA LEU A 284 3.31 -0.76 9.39
C LEU A 284 3.24 -1.40 8.01
N PHE A 285 4.23 -2.23 7.68
CA PHE A 285 4.25 -3.02 6.45
C PHE A 285 4.40 -4.51 6.77
N ALA A 286 3.70 -5.35 6.03
CA ALA A 286 3.92 -6.79 6.06
C ALA A 286 5.34 -7.13 5.56
N SER A 287 6.03 -8.08 6.22
CA SER A 287 7.37 -8.53 5.79
C SER A 287 7.39 -9.27 4.45
N GLY A 288 6.23 -9.72 3.99
CA GLY A 288 6.06 -10.59 2.83
C GLY A 288 5.88 -12.07 3.20
N ASP A 289 5.38 -12.85 2.24
CA ASP A 289 4.93 -14.24 2.43
C ASP A 289 5.92 -15.28 1.87
N ASP A 290 7.06 -14.83 1.33
CA ASP A 290 8.04 -15.67 0.62
C ASP A 290 9.25 -16.05 1.50
N GLY A 291 9.13 -15.90 2.83
CA GLY A 291 10.24 -16.09 3.77
C GLY A 291 11.38 -15.11 3.47
N ALA A 292 12.61 -15.62 3.34
CA ALA A 292 13.77 -14.80 2.96
C ALA A 292 13.79 -14.40 1.47
N GLY A 293 12.81 -14.86 0.68
CA GLY A 293 12.82 -14.72 -0.78
C GLY A 293 13.95 -15.50 -1.44
N CYS A 294 13.99 -15.48 -2.78
CA CYS A 294 15.06 -16.12 -3.53
C CYS A 294 15.32 -15.38 -4.84
N ARG A 295 16.49 -14.73 -4.92
CA ARG A 295 17.00 -14.13 -6.14
C ARG A 295 17.77 -15.19 -6.91
N ARG A 296 17.17 -15.65 -8.01
CA ARG A 296 17.79 -16.64 -8.90
C ARG A 296 18.86 -15.98 -9.75
N VAL A 297 20.08 -16.49 -9.65
CA VAL A 297 21.23 -16.06 -10.46
C VAL A 297 21.57 -17.22 -11.39
N SER A 298 21.41 -17.02 -12.70
CA SER A 298 21.71 -18.06 -13.68
C SER A 298 23.18 -18.46 -13.60
N GLY A 299 23.47 -19.75 -13.39
CA GLY A 299 24.83 -20.27 -13.27
C GLY A 299 25.58 -19.87 -11.98
N GLY A 300 24.90 -19.28 -11.00
CA GLY A 300 25.49 -18.83 -9.75
C GLY A 300 24.72 -19.27 -8.50
N ASN A 301 25.20 -18.86 -7.34
CA ASN A 301 24.53 -19.13 -6.07
C ASN A 301 23.30 -18.23 -5.92
N HIS A 302 22.16 -18.85 -5.62
CA HIS A 302 20.96 -18.11 -5.23
C HIS A 302 21.22 -17.33 -3.94
N THR A 303 20.62 -16.15 -3.84
CA THR A 303 20.73 -15.28 -2.67
C THR A 303 19.34 -14.95 -2.13
N PHE A 304 19.27 -14.55 -0.85
CA PHE A 304 18.04 -14.01 -0.30
C PHE A 304 17.62 -12.74 -1.02
N ARG A 305 16.32 -12.47 -1.04
CA ARG A 305 15.72 -11.38 -1.81
C ARG A 305 14.80 -10.58 -0.88
N PRO A 306 15.31 -9.49 -0.27
CA PRO A 306 14.49 -8.65 0.60
C PRO A 306 13.41 -7.92 -0.20
N SER A 307 12.33 -7.56 0.49
CA SER A 307 11.21 -6.80 -0.06
C SER A 307 11.24 -5.35 0.44
N PHE A 308 10.74 -4.43 -0.38
CA PHE A 308 10.53 -3.03 -0.04
C PHE A 308 9.04 -2.69 -0.23
N PRO A 309 8.39 -1.90 0.64
CA PRO A 309 8.92 -1.09 1.74
C PRO A 309 9.40 -1.78 3.02
N ALA A 310 9.24 -3.10 3.16
CA ALA A 310 9.57 -3.81 4.41
C ALA A 310 11.04 -3.64 4.88
N SER A 311 11.98 -3.38 3.96
CA SER A 311 13.38 -3.07 4.27
C SER A 311 13.65 -1.61 4.68
N SER A 312 12.66 -0.72 4.60
CA SER A 312 12.82 0.68 4.98
C SER A 312 13.11 0.81 6.49
N PRO A 313 14.12 1.60 6.90
CA PRO A 313 14.42 1.80 8.32
C PRO A 313 13.41 2.71 9.03
N TYR A 314 12.44 3.29 8.30
CA TYR A 314 11.48 4.26 8.81
C TYR A 314 10.05 3.70 8.96
N VAL A 315 9.89 2.40 8.78
CA VAL A 315 8.61 1.70 8.97
C VAL A 315 8.74 0.61 10.03
N THR A 316 7.61 0.19 10.59
CA THR A 316 7.56 -1.00 11.44
C THR A 316 7.17 -2.21 10.61
N THR A 317 8.13 -3.08 10.31
CA THR A 317 7.88 -4.30 9.53
C THR A 317 7.36 -5.42 10.42
N VAL A 318 6.24 -6.03 10.03
CA VAL A 318 5.53 -7.05 10.81
C VAL A 318 5.61 -8.40 10.13
N GLY A 319 6.17 -9.39 10.84
CA GLY A 319 6.26 -10.79 10.39
C GLY A 319 5.07 -11.65 10.78
N GLY A 320 5.06 -12.90 10.34
CA GLY A 320 4.01 -13.88 10.63
C GLY A 320 4.42 -14.93 11.68
N THR A 321 3.45 -15.42 12.45
CA THR A 321 3.61 -16.56 13.37
C THR A 321 2.44 -17.53 13.24
N SER A 322 2.58 -18.76 13.75
CA SER A 322 1.53 -19.77 13.75
C SER A 322 1.44 -20.51 15.09
N PHE A 323 0.28 -21.11 15.36
CA PHE A 323 0.13 -22.04 16.48
C PHE A 323 0.77 -23.38 16.13
N LYS A 324 1.43 -24.02 17.12
CA LYS A 324 2.01 -25.36 16.93
C LYS A 324 0.96 -26.44 16.74
N ASN A 325 -0.16 -26.33 17.46
CA ASN A 325 -1.29 -27.27 17.44
C ASN A 325 -2.57 -26.49 17.12
N PRO A 326 -2.90 -26.28 15.83
CA PRO A 326 -4.10 -25.58 15.40
C PRO A 326 -5.38 -26.40 15.61
#